data_AF-A0AAP3EQA2-F1
#
_entry.id   AF-A0AAP3EQA2-F1
#
_cell.length_a   1.000
_cell.length_b   1.000
_cell.length_c   1.000
_cell.angle_alpha   90.00
_cell.angle_beta   90.00
_cell.angle_gamma   90.00
#
_symmetry.space_group_name_H-M   'P 1'
#
loop_
_entity.id
_entity.type
_entity.pdbx_description
1 polymer ?
#
loop_
_entity_poly.entity_id
_entity_poly.type
_entity_poly.pdbx_seq_one_letter_code
_entity_poly.pdbx_strand_id
1 'polypeptide(L)'
;RVQSLMPECGIEPKALIEGPPRREVPILLRQTSFKALEEPVMFAGEHRGTHSARFGEIEQRGVALTPKGRALYDRLLQAAGTGKD
;
A
#
# COMPACT_ATOMS: atom_id res chain seq x y z
N ARG A 1 -12.51 -4.53 1.80
CA ARG A 1 -13.06 -5.60 0.94
C ARG A 1 -11.96 -6.25 0.12
N VAL A 2 -11.22 -5.54 -0.74
CA VAL A 2 -10.18 -6.21 -1.54
C VAL A 2 -9.06 -6.81 -0.66
N GLN A 3 -8.50 -6.06 0.30
CA GLN A 3 -7.46 -6.57 1.21
C GLN A 3 -7.84 -7.87 1.93
N SER A 4 -9.10 -8.01 2.38
CA SER A 4 -9.57 -9.22 3.07
C SER A 4 -9.77 -10.41 2.12
N LEU A 5 -9.95 -10.17 0.82
CA LEU A 5 -10.10 -11.22 -0.20
C LEU A 5 -8.75 -11.66 -0.80
N MET A 6 -7.69 -10.85 -0.65
CA MET A 6 -6.38 -11.15 -1.23
C MET A 6 -5.81 -12.50 -0.74
N PRO A 7 -5.88 -12.86 0.56
CA PRO A 7 -5.41 -14.16 1.03
C PRO A 7 -6.15 -15.35 0.40
N GLU A 8 -7.45 -15.21 0.11
CA GLU A 8 -8.25 -16.24 -0.57
C GLU A 8 -7.76 -16.50 -2.01
N CYS A 9 -7.09 -15.51 -2.61
CA CYS A 9 -6.48 -15.59 -3.94
C CYS A 9 -4.96 -15.87 -3.91
N GLY A 10 -4.40 -16.26 -2.74
CA GLY A 10 -2.97 -16.52 -2.59
C GLY A 10 -2.08 -15.27 -2.58
N ILE A 11 -2.67 -14.09 -2.35
CA ILE A 11 -1.94 -12.83 -2.24
C ILE A 11 -1.90 -12.41 -0.77
N GLU A 12 -0.70 -12.21 -0.22
CA GLU A 12 -0.52 -11.74 1.15
C GLU A 12 -0.26 -10.22 1.17
N PRO A 13 -1.28 -9.38 1.47
CA PRO A 13 -1.10 -7.94 1.56
C PRO A 13 -0.48 -7.53 2.89
N LYS A 14 0.20 -6.39 2.90
CA LYS A 14 0.53 -5.71 4.15
C LYS A 14 -0.77 -5.37 4.89
N ALA A 15 -0.75 -5.51 6.22
CA ALA A 15 -1.87 -5.12 7.06
C ALA A 15 -2.14 -3.60 6.96
N LEU A 16 -1.07 -2.81 6.84
CA LEU A 16 -1.16 -1.36 6.73
C LEU A 16 -1.78 -0.93 5.39
N ILE A 17 -2.79 -0.07 5.48
CA ILE A 17 -3.34 0.70 4.36
C ILE A 17 -2.93 2.16 4.55
N GLU A 18 -2.20 2.70 3.58
CA GLU A 18 -1.81 4.10 3.53
C GLU A 18 -2.96 4.97 3.02
N GLY A 19 -2.93 6.27 3.36
CA GLY A 19 -3.96 7.24 3.00
C GLY A 19 -5.01 7.46 4.11
N PRO A 20 -6.13 8.13 3.81
CA PRO A 20 -7.16 8.41 4.80
C PRO A 20 -7.84 7.13 5.31
N PRO A 21 -8.46 7.15 6.51
CA PRO A 21 -9.29 6.06 6.98
C PRO A 21 -10.52 5.86 6.07
N ARG A 22 -11.27 4.77 6.29
CA ARG A 22 -12.52 4.52 5.55
C ARG A 22 -13.51 5.66 5.79
N ARG A 23 -14.12 6.14 4.70
CA ARG A 23 -15.13 7.21 4.71
C ARG A 23 -16.25 6.86 3.74
N GLU A 24 -17.44 7.39 3.99
CA GLU A 24 -18.58 7.30 3.05
C GLU A 24 -18.28 8.04 1.74
N VAL A 25 -17.63 9.19 1.84
CA VAL A 25 -17.10 9.95 0.69
C VAL A 25 -15.56 9.86 0.73
N PRO A 26 -14.96 8.99 -0.10
CA PRO A 26 -13.51 8.85 -0.17
C PRO A 26 -12.84 10.12 -0.68
N ILE A 27 -11.69 10.45 -0.08
CA ILE A 27 -10.83 11.58 -0.48
C ILE A 27 -9.45 11.03 -0.85
N LEU A 28 -8.72 11.71 -1.73
CA LEU A 28 -7.38 11.31 -2.17
C LEU A 28 -7.33 9.85 -2.63
N LEU A 29 -6.40 9.04 -2.13
CA LEU A 29 -6.33 7.61 -2.42
C LEU A 29 -5.97 6.83 -1.16
N ARG A 30 -6.38 5.56 -1.13
CA ARG A 30 -5.94 4.57 -0.15
C ARG A 30 -5.20 3.46 -0.87
N GLN A 31 -4.06 3.02 -0.35
CA GLN A 31 -3.25 2.01 -1.03
C GLN A 31 -2.63 1.01 -0.06
N THR A 32 -2.30 -0.18 -0.56
CA THR A 32 -1.48 -1.15 0.13
C THR A 32 -0.64 -1.93 -0.87
N SER A 33 0.46 -2.52 -0.40
CA SER A 33 1.37 -3.34 -1.20
C SER A 33 1.34 -4.79 -0.75
N PHE A 34 1.74 -5.69 -1.65
CA PHE A 34 1.86 -7.11 -1.40
C PHE A 34 3.06 -7.68 -2.14
N LYS A 35 3.63 -8.78 -1.65
CA LYS A 35 4.68 -9.51 -2.37
C LYS A 35 4.03 -10.28 -3.52
N ALA A 36 4.37 -9.94 -4.76
CA ALA A 36 3.75 -10.51 -5.95
C ALA A 36 4.54 -11.70 -6.50
N LEU A 37 5.86 -11.60 -6.58
CA LEU A 37 6.72 -12.65 -7.14
C LEU A 37 8.12 -12.57 -6.52
N GLU A 38 8.75 -13.73 -6.28
CA GLU A 38 10.19 -13.81 -6.08
C GLU A 38 10.87 -14.09 -7.42
N GLU A 39 11.82 -13.26 -7.82
CA GLU A 39 12.60 -13.47 -9.03
C GLU A 39 14.03 -13.93 -8.69
N PRO A 40 14.54 -14.98 -9.35
CA PRO A 40 15.92 -15.41 -9.16
C PRO A 40 16.88 -14.35 -9.72
N VAL A 41 17.99 -14.12 -9.03
CA VAL A 41 19.08 -13.26 -9.49
C VAL A 41 20.26 -14.15 -9.87
N MET A 42 20.68 -14.07 -11.12
CA MET A 42 21.84 -14.78 -11.64
C MET A 42 23.08 -13.90 -11.51
N PHE A 43 24.09 -14.36 -10.80
CA PHE A 43 25.41 -13.75 -10.77
C PHE A 43 26.32 -14.42 -11.81
N ALA A 44 27.36 -13.70 -12.24
CA ALA A 44 28.38 -14.27 -13.12
C ALA A 44 29.03 -15.50 -12.47
N GLY A 45 29.34 -16.53 -13.27
CA GLY A 45 29.88 -17.80 -12.76
C GLY A 45 28.83 -18.80 -12.26
N GLU A 46 27.59 -18.71 -12.76
CA GLU A 46 26.46 -19.62 -12.42
C GLU A 46 26.03 -19.63 -10.95
N HIS A 47 26.41 -18.60 -10.18
CA HIS A 47 25.93 -18.46 -8.81
C HIS A 47 24.48 -17.94 -8.80
N ARG A 48 23.55 -18.73 -8.26
CA ARG A 48 22.15 -18.34 -8.07
C ARG A 48 22.00 -17.66 -6.71
N GLY A 49 21.43 -16.46 -6.67
CA GLY A 49 20.92 -15.85 -5.45
C GLY A 49 19.43 -15.52 -5.55
N THR A 50 18.83 -15.24 -4.40
CA THR A 50 17.42 -14.87 -4.26
C THR A 50 17.38 -13.54 -3.52
N HIS A 51 17.15 -12.42 -4.22
CA HIS A 51 17.16 -11.12 -3.55
C HIS A 51 16.17 -10.08 -4.11
N SER A 52 15.47 -10.36 -5.21
CA SER A 52 14.52 -9.40 -5.79
C SER A 52 13.09 -9.93 -5.67
N ALA A 53 12.35 -9.43 -4.68
CA ALA A 53 10.90 -9.61 -4.63
C ALA A 53 10.24 -8.46 -5.42
N ARG A 54 9.41 -8.80 -6.40
CA ARG A 54 8.52 -7.84 -7.05
C ARG A 54 7.31 -7.64 -6.17
N PHE A 55 7.00 -6.39 -5.90
CA PHE A 55 5.81 -6.00 -5.15
C PHE A 55 4.72 -5.54 -6.10
N GLY A 56 3.50 -5.97 -5.82
CA GLY A 56 2.30 -5.41 -6.41
C GLY A 56 1.71 -4.35 -5.49
N GLU A 57 0.97 -3.41 -6.07
CA GLU A 57 0.23 -2.39 -5.35
C GLU A 57 -1.23 -2.39 -5.80
N ILE A 58 -2.11 -1.99 -4.89
CA ILE A 58 -3.51 -1.76 -5.19
C ILE A 58 -3.96 -0.47 -4.54
N GLU A 59 -4.78 0.29 -5.27
CA GLU A 59 -5.28 1.59 -4.83
C GLU A 59 -6.80 1.71 -4.99
N GLN A 60 -7.38 2.54 -4.12
CA GLN A 60 -8.75 3.03 -4.21
C GLN A 60 -8.72 4.55 -4.26
N ARG A 61 -9.18 5.14 -5.38
CA ARG A 61 -9.20 6.60 -5.59
C ARG A 61 -10.52 7.22 -5.14
N GLY A 62 -10.43 8.35 -4.47
CA GLY A 62 -11.53 9.22 -4.07
C GLY A 62 -11.43 10.59 -4.74
N VAL A 63 -12.13 11.58 -4.18
CA VAL A 63 -12.15 12.94 -4.74
C VAL A 63 -10.86 13.71 -4.43
N ALA A 64 -10.43 14.55 -5.37
CA ALA A 64 -9.35 15.51 -5.16
C ALA A 64 -9.76 16.58 -4.13
N LEU A 65 -8.78 17.11 -3.40
CA LEU A 65 -9.00 18.15 -2.41
C LEU A 65 -8.56 19.52 -2.92
N THR A 66 -9.24 20.56 -2.48
CA THR A 66 -8.73 21.93 -2.58
C THR A 66 -7.49 22.12 -1.69
N PRO A 67 -6.70 23.20 -1.84
CA PRO A 67 -5.57 23.48 -0.95
C PRO A 67 -5.95 23.49 0.54
N LYS A 68 -7.09 24.09 0.89
CA LYS A 68 -7.63 24.09 2.26
C LYS A 68 -7.93 22.67 2.76
N GLY A 69 -8.52 21.83 1.89
CA GLY A 69 -8.81 20.43 2.21
C GLY A 69 -7.54 19.61 2.43
N ARG A 70 -6.52 19.81 1.59
CA ARG A 70 -5.22 19.14 1.73
C ARG A 70 -4.52 19.52 3.02
N ALA A 71 -4.49 20.82 3.37
CA ALA A 71 -3.89 21.28 4.62
C ALA A 71 -4.59 20.71 5.88
N LEU A 72 -5.91 20.50 5.81
CA LEU A 72 -6.64 19.81 6.89
C LEU A 72 -6.25 18.34 6.97
N TYR A 73 -6.17 17.65 5.82
CA TYR A 73 -5.75 16.25 5.76
C TYR A 73 -4.36 16.06 6.37
N ASP A 74 -3.38 16.85 5.95
CA ASP A 74 -1.99 16.72 6.40
C ASP A 74 -1.87 16.94 7.93
N ARG A 75 -2.61 17.93 8.48
CA ARG A 75 -2.64 18.19 9.93
C ARG A 75 -3.22 17.03 10.72
N LEU A 76 -4.33 16.44 10.24
CA LEU A 76 -4.98 15.32 10.91
C LEU A 76 -4.11 14.05 10.82
N LEU A 77 -3.45 13.82 9.69
CA LEU A 77 -2.51 12.73 9.52
C LEU A 77 -1.34 12.86 10.50
N GLN A 78 -0.77 14.05 10.63
CA GLN A 78 0.32 14.31 11.58
C GLN A 78 -0.13 14.11 13.03
N ALA A 79 -1.35 14.55 13.39
CA ALA A 79 -1.90 14.39 14.73
C ALA A 79 -2.20 12.93 15.10
N ALA A 80 -2.59 12.11 14.11
CA ALA A 80 -2.84 10.68 14.32
C ALA A 80 -1.54 9.85 14.50
N GLY A 81 -0.39 10.39 14.10
CA GLY A 81 0.92 9.74 14.22
C GLY A 81 1.20 8.70 13.13
N THR A 82 2.33 8.00 13.26
CA THR A 82 2.64 6.83 12.42
C THR A 82 1.95 5.62 13.03
N GLY A 83 1.08 4.93 12.29
CA GLY A 83 0.39 3.71 12.73
C GLY A 83 1.33 2.56 13.10
N LYS A 84 2.02 2.72 14.23
CA LYS A 84 2.80 1.74 14.96
C LYS A 84 1.91 1.23 16.09
N ASP A 85 0.95 0.41 15.74
CA ASP A 85 0.32 -0.59 16.61
C ASP A 85 0.16 -1.86 15.77
#